data_AF-A0AAD1H3W0-F1
#
_entry.id   AF-A0AAD1H3W0-F1
#
_cell.length_a   1.000
_cell.length_b   1.000
_cell.length_c   1.000
_cell.angle_alpha   90.00
_cell.angle_beta   90.00
_cell.angle_gamma   90.00
#
_symmetry.space_group_name_H-M   'P 1'
#
loop_
_entity.id
_entity.type
_entity.pdbx_description
1 polymer ?
#
loop_
_entity_poly.entity_id
_entity_poly.type
_entity_poly.pdbx_seq_one_letter_code
_entity_poly.pdbx_strand_id
1 'polypeptide(L)'
;MFIETKSGKTRCQIDVESVGCEAPFTNSPMTEGEHANGVNVTAAGAVQWVLGNLGAIPAVTIDYRTYTAQGWTITATVDGTRFTNDRTGHGMFVSIENVETF
;
A
#
# COMPACT_ATOMS: atom_id res chain seq x y z
N MET A 1 11.26 3.81 0.91
CA MET A 1 10.89 5.04 0.16
C MET A 1 9.40 5.31 0.34
N PHE A 2 8.93 6.52 0.06
CA PHE A 2 7.53 6.89 0.19
C PHE A 2 6.96 7.34 -1.15
N ILE A 3 5.75 6.89 -1.46
CA ILE A 3 4.98 7.33 -2.61
C ILE A 3 3.61 7.86 -2.19
N GLU A 4 3.05 8.70 -3.03
CA GLU A 4 1.66 9.16 -2.93
C GLU A 4 0.98 8.90 -4.26
N THR A 5 -0.24 8.38 -4.24
CA THR A 5 -1.02 8.18 -5.46
C THR A 5 -1.35 9.51 -6.12
N LYS A 6 -1.58 9.52 -7.43
CA LYS A 6 -2.03 10.72 -8.17
C LYS A 6 -3.25 11.42 -7.54
N SER A 7 -4.13 10.66 -6.88
CA SER A 7 -5.31 11.18 -6.19
C SER A 7 -5.00 11.90 -4.87
N GLY A 8 -3.79 11.73 -4.31
CA GLY A 8 -3.40 12.25 -3.00
C GLY A 8 -4.04 11.52 -1.81
N LYS A 9 -4.81 10.45 -2.05
CA LYS A 9 -5.59 9.79 -1.00
C LYS A 9 -4.90 8.59 -0.35
N THR A 10 -3.91 8.02 -1.01
CA THR A 10 -3.17 6.86 -0.50
C THR A 10 -1.69 7.17 -0.51
N ARG A 11 -1.02 6.88 0.61
CA ARG A 11 0.43 7.01 0.75
C ARG A 11 1.00 5.67 1.18
N CYS A 12 2.13 5.28 0.58
CA CYS A 12 2.74 3.99 0.87
C CYS A 12 4.22 4.13 1.16
N GLN A 13 4.67 3.47 2.22
CA GLN A 13 6.06 3.13 2.45
C GLN A 13 6.38 1.82 1.74
N ILE A 14 7.49 1.81 1.01
CA ILE A 14 8.00 0.65 0.29
C ILE A 14 9.44 0.41 0.76
N ASP A 15 9.71 -0.78 1.28
CA ASP A 15 11.05 -1.29 1.52
C ASP A 15 11.19 -2.70 0.95
N VAL A 16 12.36 -3.31 1.13
CA VAL A 16 12.67 -4.61 0.53
C VAL A 16 11.83 -5.73 1.15
N GLU A 17 11.43 -5.57 2.41
CA GLU A 17 10.73 -6.61 3.17
C GLU A 17 9.22 -6.44 3.16
N SER A 18 8.70 -5.23 2.93
CA SER A 18 7.28 -4.96 3.00
C SER A 18 6.83 -3.71 2.24
N VAL A 19 5.52 -3.65 2.00
CA VAL A 19 4.80 -2.45 1.59
C VAL A 19 3.74 -2.15 2.63
N GLY A 20 3.80 -0.94 3.22
CA GLY A 20 2.78 -0.42 4.12
C GLY A 20 2.06 0.76 3.48
N CYS A 21 0.74 0.74 3.39
CA CYS A 21 -0.07 1.83 2.85
C CYS A 21 -1.02 2.39 3.89
N GLU A 22 -1.17 3.70 3.91
CA GLU A 22 -2.16 4.45 4.67
C GLU A 22 -3.16 5.11 3.72
N ALA A 23 -4.44 4.93 3.99
CA ALA A 23 -5.53 5.52 3.22
C ALA A 23 -6.79 5.66 4.09
N PRO A 24 -7.74 6.55 3.72
CA PRO A 24 -9.03 6.64 4.39
C PRO A 24 -9.96 5.49 3.93
N PHE A 25 -9.61 4.25 4.27
CA PHE A 25 -10.34 3.06 3.85
C PHE A 25 -11.82 3.11 4.26
N THR A 26 -12.72 2.67 3.37
CA THR A 26 -14.16 2.62 3.65
C THR A 26 -14.64 1.26 4.13
N ASN A 27 -13.85 0.20 3.92
CA ASN A 27 -14.20 -1.19 4.25
C ASN A 27 -13.10 -1.93 5.03
N SER A 28 -12.35 -1.23 5.88
CA SER A 28 -11.28 -1.85 6.68
C SER A 28 -11.81 -2.56 7.93
N PRO A 29 -11.10 -3.57 8.46
CA PRO A 29 -11.48 -4.23 9.70
C PRO A 29 -11.30 -3.33 10.92
N MET A 30 -11.99 -3.67 12.02
CA MET A 30 -11.77 -3.04 13.31
C MET A 30 -10.45 -3.53 13.93
N THR A 31 -9.61 -2.59 14.35
CA THR A 31 -8.34 -2.79 15.05
C THR A 31 -8.33 -1.86 16.26
N GLU A 32 -8.09 -2.39 17.46
CA GLU A 32 -8.02 -1.59 18.70
C GLU A 32 -9.26 -0.69 18.97
N GLY A 33 -10.43 -1.07 18.45
CA GLY A 33 -11.68 -0.31 18.64
C GLY A 33 -11.97 0.75 17.58
N GLU A 34 -11.13 0.88 16.54
CA GLU A 34 -11.33 1.78 15.40
C GLU A 34 -11.14 1.05 14.07
N HIS A 35 -11.67 1.61 12.97
CA HIS A 35 -11.39 1.06 11.64
C HIS A 35 -9.93 1.31 11.27
N ALA A 36 -9.22 0.27 10.82
CA ALA A 36 -7.83 0.39 10.41
C ALA A 36 -7.69 1.41 9.27
N ASN A 37 -6.69 2.29 9.36
CA ASN A 37 -6.34 3.25 8.31
C ASN A 37 -5.06 2.84 7.56
N GLY A 38 -4.43 1.73 7.97
CA GLY A 38 -3.23 1.20 7.36
C GLY A 38 -3.28 -0.30 7.10
N VAL A 39 -2.57 -0.74 6.06
CA VAL A 39 -2.32 -2.15 5.74
C VAL A 39 -0.87 -2.35 5.37
N ASN A 40 -0.25 -3.41 5.89
CA ASN A 40 1.09 -3.85 5.54
C ASN A 40 1.05 -5.26 4.93
N VAL A 41 1.78 -5.45 3.84
CA VAL A 41 2.07 -6.77 3.27
C VAL A 41 3.58 -6.98 3.22
N THR A 42 4.02 -8.13 3.70
CA THR A 42 5.44 -8.53 3.62
C THR A 42 5.75 -9.17 2.27
N ALA A 43 7.03 -9.22 1.90
CA ALA A 43 7.53 -9.95 0.74
C ALA A 43 7.18 -11.46 0.78
N ALA A 44 6.88 -12.01 1.97
CA ALA A 44 6.43 -13.38 2.15
C ALA A 44 4.89 -13.54 2.08
N GLY A 45 4.15 -12.46 1.82
CA GLY A 45 2.69 -12.48 1.71
C GLY A 45 1.94 -12.42 3.05
N ALA A 46 2.63 -12.28 4.19
CA ALA A 46 1.97 -12.02 5.46
C ALA A 46 1.37 -10.60 5.48
N VAL A 47 0.15 -10.48 6.01
CA VAL A 47 -0.65 -9.24 5.97
C VAL A 47 -1.01 -8.81 7.39
N GLN A 48 -0.94 -7.51 7.64
CA GLN A 48 -1.37 -6.91 8.90
C GLN A 48 -2.14 -5.61 8.64
N TRP A 49 -3.30 -5.48 9.28
CA TRP A 49 -4.02 -4.21 9.38
C TRP A 49 -3.58 -3.45 10.63
N VAL A 50 -3.43 -2.14 10.51
CA VAL A 50 -2.90 -1.29 11.59
C VAL A 50 -3.63 0.04 11.67
N LEU A 51 -3.59 0.63 12.87
CA LEU A 51 -3.76 2.07 13.06
C LEU A 51 -2.39 2.72 12.88
N GLY A 52 -2.12 3.20 11.67
CA GLY A 52 -0.83 3.75 11.26
C GLY A 52 -0.87 5.27 11.09
N ASN A 53 0.31 5.89 11.13
CA ASN A 53 0.50 7.28 10.76
C ASN A 53 1.87 7.45 10.11
N LEU A 54 1.90 7.53 8.78
CA LEU A 54 3.10 7.79 7.98
C LEU A 54 3.55 9.26 8.08
N GLY A 55 2.80 10.12 8.77
CA GLY A 55 3.14 11.51 9.05
C GLY A 55 3.35 12.34 7.78
N ALA A 56 3.91 13.55 7.89
CA ALA A 56 4.17 14.42 6.73
C ALA A 56 5.50 14.10 6.02
N ILE A 57 5.91 12.83 5.98
CA ILE A 57 7.16 12.41 5.33
C ILE A 57 7.09 12.72 3.82
N PRO A 58 8.12 13.36 3.23
CA PRO A 58 8.15 13.62 1.79
C PRO A 58 7.94 12.34 0.97
N ALA A 59 6.97 12.38 0.05
CA ALA A 59 6.60 11.27 -0.81
C ALA A 59 6.74 11.67 -2.28
N VAL A 60 7.08 10.70 -3.12
CA VAL A 60 7.06 10.87 -4.58
C VAL A 60 5.64 10.64 -5.08
N THR A 61 4.99 11.67 -5.61
CA THR A 61 3.70 11.51 -6.27
C THR A 61 3.87 10.71 -7.57
N ILE A 62 3.08 9.65 -7.73
CA ILE A 62 3.13 8.78 -8.91
C ILE A 62 1.90 8.94 -9.80
N ASP A 63 2.13 8.97 -11.12
CA ASP A 63 1.10 8.85 -12.16
C ASP A 63 0.64 7.40 -12.37
N TYR A 64 -0.45 7.23 -13.13
CA TYR A 64 -0.97 5.93 -13.56
C TYR A 64 -0.05 5.28 -14.60
N ARG A 65 0.89 4.48 -14.12
CA ARG A 65 1.83 3.67 -14.91
C ARG A 65 2.44 2.59 -14.00
N THR A 66 3.27 1.75 -14.59
CA THR A 66 4.05 0.77 -13.86
C THR A 66 5.41 1.34 -13.44
N TYR A 67 5.82 1.01 -12.22
CA TYR A 67 7.12 1.36 -11.63
C TYR A 67 7.75 0.11 -11.03
N THR A 68 9.04 0.24 -10.71
CA THR A 68 9.76 -0.74 -9.90
C THR A 68 10.50 -0.01 -8.78
N ALA A 69 10.38 -0.51 -7.55
CA ALA A 69 11.15 0.01 -6.43
C ALA A 69 11.36 -1.08 -5.38
N GLN A 70 12.58 -1.17 -4.84
CA GLN A 70 12.91 -2.06 -3.72
C GLN A 70 12.53 -3.54 -3.92
N GLY A 71 12.57 -4.04 -5.16
CA GLY A 71 12.16 -5.42 -5.48
C GLY A 71 10.64 -5.62 -5.56
N TRP A 72 9.88 -4.54 -5.73
CA TRP A 72 8.46 -4.56 -6.00
C TRP A 72 8.13 -3.95 -7.35
N THR A 73 7.32 -4.64 -8.13
CA THR A 73 6.57 -4.07 -9.26
C THR A 73 5.33 -3.36 -8.73
N ILE A 74 5.17 -2.10 -9.10
CA ILE A 74 4.07 -1.22 -8.66
C ILE A 74 3.26 -0.83 -9.88
N THR A 75 2.03 -1.31 -10.00
CA THR A 75 1.11 -0.95 -11.08
C THR A 75 0.05 0.00 -10.52
N ALA A 76 0.17 1.29 -10.83
CA ALA A 76 -0.79 2.29 -10.42
C ALA A 76 -1.83 2.54 -11.52
N THR A 77 -3.10 2.43 -11.17
CA THR A 77 -4.25 2.73 -12.04
C THR A 77 -5.19 3.70 -11.33
N VAL A 78 -6.27 4.09 -12.02
CA VAL A 78 -7.34 4.89 -11.42
C VAL A 78 -8.10 4.13 -10.33
N ASP A 79 -8.17 2.80 -10.43
CA ASP A 79 -8.92 1.95 -9.51
C ASP A 79 -8.16 1.65 -8.22
N GLY A 80 -6.83 1.70 -8.26
CA GLY A 80 -5.97 1.44 -7.12
C GLY A 80 -4.53 1.19 -7.51
N THR A 81 -3.73 0.73 -6.56
CA THR A 81 -2.32 0.43 -6.78
C THR A 81 -2.04 -1.02 -6.42
N ARG A 82 -1.42 -1.76 -7.34
CA ARG A 82 -0.97 -3.13 -7.10
C ARG A 82 0.53 -3.14 -6.83
N PHE A 83 0.91 -3.81 -5.76
CA PHE A 83 2.29 -4.10 -5.39
C PHE A 83 2.50 -5.60 -5.50
N THR A 84 3.52 -6.01 -6.24
CA THR A 84 3.93 -7.40 -6.39
C THR A 84 5.40 -7.52 -6.07
N ASN A 85 5.76 -8.38 -5.13
CA ASN A 85 7.16 -8.67 -4.84
C ASN A 85 7.75 -9.47 -6.00
N ASP A 86 8.83 -8.98 -6.58
CA ASP A 86 9.41 -9.55 -7.81
C ASP A 86 9.99 -10.95 -7.60
N ARG A 87 10.36 -11.29 -6.35
CA ARG A 87 10.98 -12.57 -6.01
C ARG A 87 9.96 -13.65 -5.69
N THR A 88 8.91 -13.30 -4.96
CA THR A 88 7.95 -14.28 -4.43
C THR A 88 6.63 -14.29 -5.18
N GLY A 89 6.32 -13.24 -5.94
CA GLY A 89 5.02 -13.05 -6.57
C GLY A 89 3.91 -12.64 -5.60
N HIS A 90 4.19 -12.56 -4.28
CA HIS A 90 3.22 -12.12 -3.29
C HIS A 90 3.02 -10.61 -3.30
N GLY A 91 1.89 -10.14 -2.82
CA GLY A 91 1.68 -8.73 -2.61
C GLY A 91 0.22 -8.36 -2.36
N MET A 92 -0.12 -7.13 -2.73
CA MET A 92 -1.46 -6.61 -2.53
C MET A 92 -1.90 -5.65 -3.62
N PHE A 93 -3.20 -5.62 -3.88
CA PHE A 93 -3.88 -4.48 -4.47
C PHE A 93 -4.49 -3.64 -3.34
N VAL A 94 -4.35 -2.32 -3.42
CA VAL A 94 -4.88 -1.38 -2.43
C VAL A 94 -5.60 -0.22 -3.12
N SER A 95 -6.82 0.03 -2.66
CA SER A 95 -7.61 1.22 -2.95
C SER A 95 -8.33 1.67 -1.68
N ILE A 96 -9.09 2.77 -1.76
CA ILE A 96 -9.92 3.22 -0.63
C ILE A 96 -11.01 2.20 -0.30
N GLU A 97 -11.54 1.54 -1.33
CA GLU A 97 -12.72 0.69 -1.22
C GLU A 97 -12.38 -0.76 -0.95
N ASN A 98 -11.19 -1.22 -1.37
CA ASN A 98 -10.84 -2.62 -1.34
C ASN A 98 -9.32 -2.83 -1.16
N VAL A 99 -8.98 -3.88 -0.42
CA VAL A 99 -7.61 -4.40 -0.31
C VAL A 99 -7.65 -5.90 -0.54
N GLU A 100 -6.85 -6.37 -1.50
CA GLU A 100 -6.74 -7.78 -1.86
C GLU A 100 -5.29 -8.22 -1.79
N THR A 101 -5.02 -9.40 -1.25
CA THR A 101 -3.66 -9.95 -1.09
C THR A 101 -3.52 -11.27 -1.82
N PHE A 102 -2.33 -11.56 -2.33
CA PHE A 102 -2.02 -12.74 -3.14
C PHE A 102 -0.58 -13.21 -2.90
#